data_AF-A0A2W1Z6L0-F1
#
_entry.id   AF-A0A2W1Z6L0-F1
#
_cell.length_a   1.000
_cell.length_b   1.000
_cell.length_c   1.000
_cell.angle_alpha   90.00
_cell.angle_beta   90.00
_cell.angle_gamma   90.00
#
_symmetry.space_group_name_H-M   'P 1'
#
loop_
_entity.id
_entity.type
_entity.pdbx_description
1 polymer ?
#
loop_
_entity_poly.entity_id
_entity_poly.type
_entity_poly.pdbx_seq_one_letter_code
_entity_poly.pdbx_strand_id
1 'polypeptide(L)'
;MLLSDLLHRPVTDADGSRVGFVLDVRFVLDGPLTGSLAAPRLHGIIVCPRKHASFLGYERTDMRAPRLVADFLRWRTRGTFLVLEHDVQRFGETVQLRPDATRWAPTLPTST
;
A
#
# COMPACT_ATOMS: atom_id res chain seq x y z
N MET A 1 0.94 -16.62 -6.95
CA MET A 1 0.79 -15.23 -7.44
C MET A 1 2.11 -14.52 -7.30
N LEU A 2 2.51 -13.78 -8.32
CA LEU A 2 3.62 -12.84 -8.21
C LEU A 2 3.11 -11.53 -7.62
N LEU A 3 3.99 -10.77 -6.97
CA LEU A 3 3.64 -9.47 -6.41
C LEU A 3 3.14 -8.51 -7.50
N SER A 4 3.72 -8.58 -8.70
CA SER A 4 3.29 -7.84 -9.89
C SER A 4 1.83 -8.07 -10.23
N ASP A 5 1.30 -9.26 -9.97
CA ASP A 5 -0.09 -9.60 -10.26
C ASP A 5 -1.05 -8.91 -9.30
N LEU A 6 -0.59 -8.55 -8.10
CA LEU A 6 -1.37 -7.90 -7.06
C LEU A 6 -1.50 -6.39 -7.29
N LEU A 7 -0.49 -5.76 -7.90
CA LEU A 7 -0.50 -4.34 -8.21
C LEU A 7 -1.66 -4.01 -9.18
N HIS A 8 -2.28 -2.86 -8.96
CA HIS A 8 -3.46 -2.40 -9.71
C HIS A 8 -4.71 -3.27 -9.60
N ARG A 9 -4.72 -4.32 -8.76
CA ARG A 9 -5.95 -5.08 -8.50
C ARG A 9 -6.97 -4.23 -7.76
N PRO A 10 -8.27 -4.36 -8.08
CA PRO A 10 -9.32 -3.73 -7.30
C PRO A 10 -9.30 -4.24 -5.86
N VAL A 11 -9.51 -3.31 -4.93
CA VAL A 11 -9.71 -3.62 -3.51
C VAL A 11 -11.18 -3.39 -3.19
N THR A 12 -11.82 -4.38 -2.58
CA THR A 12 -13.24 -4.34 -2.18
C THR A 12 -13.37 -4.47 -0.67
N ASP A 13 -14.38 -3.83 -0.09
CA ASP A 13 -14.79 -4.12 1.28
C ASP A 13 -15.51 -5.48 1.40
N ALA A 14 -16.00 -5.78 2.61
CA ALA A 14 -16.72 -7.01 2.90
C ALA A 14 -18.04 -7.15 2.12
N ASP A 15 -18.69 -6.03 1.77
CA ASP A 15 -19.93 -5.98 1.00
C ASP A 15 -19.68 -6.06 -0.52
N GLY A 16 -18.41 -6.14 -0.93
CA GLY A 16 -18.00 -6.21 -2.33
C GLY A 16 -17.91 -4.85 -3.02
N SER A 17 -18.12 -3.75 -2.31
CA SER A 17 -17.99 -2.40 -2.86
C SER A 17 -16.52 -2.05 -3.06
N ARG A 18 -16.17 -1.49 -4.22
CA ARG A 18 -14.78 -1.12 -4.53
C ARG A 18 -14.35 0.10 -3.72
N VAL A 19 -13.30 -0.07 -2.92
CA VAL A 19 -12.69 1.00 -2.12
C VAL A 19 -11.42 1.57 -2.75
N GLY A 20 -10.83 0.89 -3.74
CA GLY A 20 -9.68 1.41 -4.48
C GLY A 20 -8.96 0.35 -5.31
N PHE A 21 -7.67 0.56 -5.48
CA PHE A 21 -6.75 -0.32 -6.18
C PHE A 21 -5.46 -0.48 -5.36
N VAL A 22 -4.84 -1.66 -5.44
CA VAL A 22 -3.52 -1.86 -4.83
C VAL A 22 -2.52 -0.97 -5.56
N LEU A 23 -1.93 -0.05 -4.80
CA LEU A 23 -0.92 0.89 -5.26
C LEU A 23 0.49 0.33 -5.06
N ASP A 24 0.73 -0.23 -3.88
CA ASP A 24 2.02 -0.77 -3.45
C ASP A 24 1.82 -1.77 -2.31
N VAL A 25 2.87 -2.50 -1.93
CA VAL A 25 2.85 -3.49 -0.85
C VAL A 25 4.01 -3.25 0.10
N ARG A 26 3.74 -3.26 1.40
CA ARG A 26 4.73 -3.08 2.45
C ARG A 26 5.19 -4.42 2.99
N PHE A 27 6.50 -4.54 3.15
CA PHE A 27 7.13 -5.66 3.83
C PHE A 27 7.89 -5.16 5.05
N VAL A 28 7.93 -5.98 6.08
CA VAL A 28 8.88 -5.87 7.19
C VAL A 28 9.92 -6.99 7.06
N LEU A 29 11.15 -6.70 7.45
CA LEU A 29 12.26 -7.65 7.43
C LEU A 29 12.48 -8.17 8.85
N ASP A 30 11.49 -8.87 9.40
CA ASP A 30 11.46 -9.37 10.78
C ASP A 30 11.48 -10.92 10.86
N GLY A 31 11.57 -11.59 9.71
CA GLY A 31 11.63 -13.04 9.64
C GLY A 31 13.03 -13.64 9.87
N PRO A 32 13.17 -14.98 9.77
CA PRO A 32 14.46 -15.65 9.88
C PRO A 32 15.49 -15.13 8.87
N LEU A 33 16.76 -15.09 9.27
CA LEU A 33 17.84 -14.68 8.37
C LEU A 33 17.93 -15.63 7.16
N THR A 34 17.85 -15.06 5.97
CA THR A 34 18.03 -15.75 4.69
C THR A 34 19.22 -15.11 3.98
N GLY A 35 20.41 -15.65 4.20
CA GLY A 35 21.66 -15.02 3.77
C GLY A 35 21.99 -13.78 4.62
N SER A 36 22.17 -12.63 3.97
CA SER A 36 22.53 -11.36 4.64
C SER A 36 21.34 -10.53 5.14
N LEU A 37 20.10 -10.91 4.80
CA LEU A 37 18.88 -10.18 5.13
C LEU A 37 17.87 -11.08 5.84
N ALA A 38 17.09 -10.50 6.76
CA ALA A 38 15.93 -11.15 7.34
C ALA A 38 14.87 -11.41 6.26
N ALA A 39 14.17 -12.53 6.36
CA ALA A 39 13.12 -12.89 5.43
C ALA A 39 11.99 -11.84 5.45
N PRO A 40 11.53 -11.37 4.27
CA PRO A 40 10.45 -10.40 4.21
C PRO A 40 9.12 -11.03 4.57
N ARG A 41 8.35 -10.37 5.42
CA ARG A 41 6.96 -10.69 5.72
C ARG A 41 6.06 -9.54 5.28
N LEU A 42 4.91 -9.88 4.71
CA LEU A 42 3.90 -8.91 4.32
C LEU A 42 3.45 -8.13 5.56
N HIS A 43 3.56 -6.81 5.51
CA HIS A 43 3.04 -5.93 6.55
C HIS A 43 1.63 -5.44 6.20
N GLY A 44 1.41 -5.11 4.93
CA GLY A 44 0.15 -4.60 4.46
C GLY A 44 0.20 -4.12 3.02
N ILE A 45 -0.95 -3.65 2.53
CA ILE A 45 -1.11 -3.11 1.18
C ILE A 45 -1.44 -1.63 1.25
N ILE A 46 -0.91 -0.85 0.32
CA ILE A 46 -1.33 0.52 0.12
C ILE A 46 -2.44 0.53 -0.91
N VAL A 47 -3.57 1.14 -0.56
CA VAL A 47 -4.74 1.26 -1.40
C VAL A 47 -4.86 2.70 -1.87
N CYS A 48 -4.99 2.90 -3.18
CA CYS A 48 -5.36 4.18 -3.77
C CYS A 48 -6.83 4.16 -4.19
N PRO A 49 -7.65 5.16 -3.81
CA PRO A 49 -9.03 5.24 -4.29
C PRO A 49 -9.14 5.38 -5.82
N ARG A 50 -8.07 5.84 -6.49
CA ARG A 50 -8.03 6.09 -7.94
C ARG A 50 -7.05 5.14 -8.63
N LYS A 51 -7.38 4.69 -9.84
CA LYS A 51 -6.66 3.63 -10.58
C LYS A 51 -5.23 3.99 -11.00
N HIS A 52 -4.90 5.27 -11.07
CA HIS A 52 -3.64 5.74 -11.63
C HIS A 52 -2.93 6.65 -10.62
N ALA A 53 -2.25 6.06 -9.66
CA ALA A 53 -1.30 6.78 -8.84
C ALA A 53 -0.02 5.95 -8.74
N SER A 54 1.09 6.61 -8.48
CA SER A 54 2.34 6.04 -7.98
C SER A 54 2.97 7.15 -7.15
N PHE A 55 3.58 6.81 -6.02
CA PHE A 55 4.29 7.82 -5.24
C PHE A 55 5.67 8.15 -5.82
N LEU A 56 6.21 7.30 -6.70
CA LEU A 56 7.54 7.46 -7.32
C LEU A 56 8.68 7.71 -6.30
N GLY A 57 8.52 7.29 -5.04
CA GLY A 57 9.49 7.48 -3.98
C GLY A 57 9.41 8.83 -3.24
N TYR A 58 8.52 9.74 -3.64
CA TYR A 58 8.35 11.05 -2.97
C TYR A 58 7.78 10.92 -1.55
N GLU A 59 7.11 9.81 -1.25
CA GLU A 59 6.55 9.50 0.05
C GLU A 59 7.61 9.09 1.09
N ARG A 60 8.79 8.65 0.64
CA ARG A 60 9.81 8.03 1.52
C ARG A 60 10.69 9.04 2.24
N THR A 61 10.89 10.22 1.65
CA THR A 61 11.84 11.23 2.15
C THR A 61 11.18 12.59 2.42
N ASP A 62 9.85 12.64 2.46
CA ASP A 62 9.06 13.90 2.41
C ASP A 62 9.62 14.87 1.36
N MET A 63 9.91 14.36 0.16
CA MET A 63 10.55 15.15 -0.87
C MET A 63 9.60 16.26 -1.34
N ARG A 64 10.00 17.52 -1.16
CA ARG A 64 9.19 18.71 -1.49
C ARG A 64 9.62 19.41 -2.78
N ALA A 65 10.60 18.86 -3.51
CA ALA A 65 11.16 19.47 -4.70
C ALA A 65 11.38 18.43 -5.83
N PRO A 66 11.15 18.80 -7.10
CA PRO A 66 10.56 20.06 -7.57
C PRO A 66 9.09 20.19 -7.13
N ARG A 67 8.68 21.39 -6.67
CA ARG A 67 7.38 21.60 -6.00
C ARG A 67 6.19 21.17 -6.86
N LEU A 68 6.23 21.49 -8.16
CA LEU A 68 5.16 21.11 -9.11
C LEU A 68 4.96 19.59 -9.19
N VAL A 69 6.05 18.82 -9.21
CA VAL A 69 5.99 17.35 -9.24
C VAL A 69 5.46 16.83 -7.91
N ALA A 70 5.96 17.35 -6.79
CA ALA A 70 5.52 16.96 -5.46
C ALA A 70 4.02 17.23 -5.25
N ASP A 71 3.53 18.41 -5.64
CA ASP A 71 2.13 18.79 -5.50
C ASP A 71 1.21 17.94 -6.38
N PHE A 72 1.62 17.68 -7.63
CA PHE A 72 0.90 16.79 -8.54
C PHE A 72 0.80 15.36 -7.98
N LEU A 73 1.91 14.81 -7.47
CA LEU A 73 1.93 13.47 -6.88
C LEU A 73 1.10 13.39 -5.59
N ARG A 74 1.17 14.40 -4.72
CA ARG A 74 0.31 14.52 -3.52
C ARG A 74 -1.16 14.56 -3.90
N TRP A 75 -1.52 15.31 -4.94
CA TRP A 75 -2.89 15.34 -5.43
C TRP A 75 -3.35 13.98 -5.97
N ARG A 76 -2.54 13.31 -6.80
CA ARG A 76 -2.88 11.98 -7.35
C ARG A 76 -3.03 10.91 -6.27
N THR A 77 -2.20 10.97 -5.25
CA THR A 77 -2.16 9.98 -4.15
C THR A 77 -3.03 10.37 -2.97
N ARG A 78 -3.78 11.48 -3.05
CA ARG A 78 -4.66 11.94 -1.97
C ARG A 78 -5.73 10.89 -1.66
N GLY A 79 -5.86 10.58 -0.38
CA GLY A 79 -6.79 9.57 0.14
C GLY A 79 -6.27 8.14 0.03
N THR A 80 -4.98 7.95 -0.31
CA THR A 80 -4.32 6.66 -0.13
C THR A 80 -4.27 6.29 1.35
N PHE A 81 -4.37 5.00 1.62
CA PHE A 81 -4.30 4.45 2.98
C PHE A 81 -3.61 3.11 2.98
N LEU A 82 -3.04 2.74 4.12
CA LEU A 82 -2.47 1.42 4.37
C LEU A 82 -3.54 0.54 5.03
N VAL A 83 -3.62 -0.71 4.58
CA VAL A 83 -4.36 -1.79 5.25
C VAL A 83 -3.38 -2.86 5.65
N LEU A 84 -3.43 -3.28 6.92
CA LEU A 84 -2.51 -4.29 7.44
C LEU A 84 -2.88 -5.68 6.93
N GLU A 85 -1.90 -6.58 6.90
CA GLU A 85 -2.10 -7.96 6.43
C GLU A 85 -3.28 -8.64 7.14
N HIS A 86 -3.43 -8.45 8.46
CA HIS A 86 -4.51 -9.07 9.23
C HIS A 86 -5.90 -8.54 8.85
N ASP A 87 -6.00 -7.35 8.27
CA ASP A 87 -7.25 -6.74 7.80
C ASP A 87 -7.61 -7.17 6.36
N VAL A 88 -6.73 -7.91 5.68
CA VAL A 88 -7.00 -8.50 4.38
C VAL A 88 -7.63 -9.88 4.57
N GLN A 89 -8.79 -10.09 3.98
CA GLN A 89 -9.51 -11.37 4.04
C GLN A 89 -8.99 -12.34 2.97
N ARG A 90 -8.79 -11.86 1.74
CA ARG A 90 -8.42 -12.72 0.61
C ARG A 90 -7.69 -11.96 -0.50
N PHE A 91 -6.68 -12.62 -1.08
CA PHE A 91 -6.07 -12.23 -2.35
C PHE A 91 -6.65 -13.11 -3.48
N GLY A 92 -7.52 -12.54 -4.32
CA GLY A 92 -8.09 -13.16 -5.51
C GLY A 92 -8.05 -12.19 -6.68
N GLU A 93 -8.94 -12.33 -7.66
CA GLU A 93 -9.09 -11.33 -8.75
C GLU A 93 -9.27 -9.90 -8.21
N THR A 94 -9.97 -9.79 -7.09
CA THR A 94 -9.97 -8.61 -6.22
C THR A 94 -9.30 -8.93 -4.89
N VAL A 95 -8.82 -7.89 -4.21
CA VAL A 95 -8.36 -7.97 -2.82
C VAL A 95 -9.53 -7.61 -1.93
N GLN A 96 -9.99 -8.56 -1.12
CA GLN A 96 -11.12 -8.34 -0.23
C GLN A 96 -10.63 -7.97 1.18
N LEU A 97 -11.13 -6.86 1.71
CA LEU A 97 -10.89 -6.43 3.07
C LEU A 97 -11.88 -7.08 4.03
N ARG A 98 -11.48 -7.20 5.29
CA ARG A 98 -12.39 -7.55 6.39
C ARG A 98 -13.39 -6.41 6.66
N PRO A 99 -14.56 -6.69 7.26
CA PRO A 99 -15.55 -5.66 7.58
C PRO A 99 -14.99 -4.48 8.40
N ASP A 100 -14.12 -4.77 9.35
CA ASP A 100 -13.56 -3.79 10.29
C ASP A 100 -12.13 -3.35 9.92
N ALA A 101 -11.77 -3.48 8.63
CA ALA A 101 -10.42 -3.16 8.17
C ALA A 101 -10.04 -1.71 8.48
N THR A 102 -8.96 -1.53 9.23
CA THR A 102 -8.52 -0.20 9.65
C THR A 102 -7.73 0.47 8.53
N ARG A 103 -8.04 1.75 8.28
CA ARG A 103 -7.34 2.58 7.29
C ARG A 103 -6.25 3.39 7.97
N TRP A 104 -5.01 2.92 7.84
CA TRP A 104 -3.84 3.55 8.42
C TRP A 104 -3.28 4.62 7.50
N ALA A 105 -2.52 5.56 8.07
CA ALA A 105 -1.77 6.52 7.28
C ALA A 105 -0.78 5.77 6.36
N PRO A 106 -0.69 6.14 5.07
CA PRO A 106 0.21 5.49 4.12
C PRO A 106 1.65 6.02 4.25
N THR A 107 1.96 6.87 5.23
CA THR A 107 3.33 7.36 5.47
C THR A 107 4.12 6.35 6.30
N LEU A 108 5.44 6.31 6.14
CA LEU A 108 6.30 5.59 7.08
C LEU A 108 6.57 6.50 8.27
N PRO A 109 6.49 6.01 9.52
CA PRO A 109 6.98 6.76 10.66
C PRO A 109 8.49 6.98 10.50
N THR A 110 8.95 8.18 10.84
CA THR A 110 10.37 8.51 10.81
C THR A 110 11.07 7.72 11.92
N SER A 111 12.01 6.84 11.55
CA SER A 111 12.89 6.21 12.52
C SER A 111 13.71 7.30 13.21
N THR A 112 13.52 7.46 14.52
CA THR A 112 14.29 8.38 15.37
C THR A 112 15.57 7.70 15.82
#